data_AF-A0AAU6CHC3-F1
#
_entry.id   AF-A0AAU6CHC3-F1
#
_cell.length_a   1.000
_cell.length_b   1.000
_cell.length_c   1.000
_cell.angle_alpha   90.00
_cell.angle_beta   90.00
_cell.angle_gamma   90.00
#
_symmetry.space_group_name_H-M   'P 1'
#
loop_
_entity.id
_entity.type
_entity.pdbx_description
1 polymer ?
#
loop_
_entity_poly.entity_id
_entity_poly.type
_entity_poly.pdbx_seq_one_letter_code
_entity_poly.pdbx_strand_id
1 'polypeptide(L)'
;MPIRADHRLLTGRRAVAAAALLPALALATGCGGGGGDSGKDKPGPVKASGAVSIAKLTSALLTSSDLPHVQVLPAGSKQQLLGEAQKADTAACQPVLDQWSSQPKHPRQTYTGAMVTDTTDKDKGAKEISLTVIASYKPGDATAVLTELAASVAACHGFGVVRGGVTTHFEVRPATTASGLGDQQVTYTIGDPAKGAAGQVLVTVARAGDATAAYETVRADHKPATLRRTIPVKQVDKLRAAAKGD
;
A
#
# COMPACT_ATOMS: atom_id res chain seq x y z
N MET A 1 0.23 30.31 42.83
CA MET A 1 -0.83 30.84 41.94
C MET A 1 -1.50 29.65 41.25
N PRO A 2 -2.76 29.30 41.58
CA PRO A 2 -3.49 28.28 40.86
C PRO A 2 -4.25 28.90 39.68
N ILE A 3 -3.98 28.42 38.47
CA ILE A 3 -4.74 28.80 37.28
C ILE A 3 -5.95 27.88 37.20
N ARG A 4 -7.13 28.45 37.46
CA ARG A 4 -8.43 27.82 37.25
C ARG A 4 -8.68 27.62 35.75
N ALA A 5 -9.14 26.42 35.40
CA ALA A 5 -9.78 26.13 34.14
C ALA A 5 -11.22 26.67 34.16
N ASP A 6 -11.58 27.48 33.17
CA ASP A 6 -12.98 27.78 32.87
C ASP A 6 -13.39 27.13 31.55
N HIS A 7 -14.26 26.13 31.69
CA HIS A 7 -15.07 25.59 30.62
C HIS A 7 -16.11 26.64 30.19
N ARG A 8 -16.18 26.96 28.89
CA ARG A 8 -17.42 27.50 28.30
C ARG A 8 -17.87 26.66 27.11
N LEU A 9 -19.10 26.21 27.28
CA LEU A 9 -19.92 25.38 26.42
C LEU A 9 -20.21 26.08 25.08
N LEU A 10 -20.06 25.31 24.00
CA LEU A 10 -20.58 25.62 22.68
C LEU A 10 -22.08 25.31 22.65
N THR A 11 -22.91 26.35 22.53
CA THR A 11 -24.32 26.24 22.14
C THR A 11 -24.50 26.90 20.77
N GLY A 12 -25.06 26.18 19.80
CA GLY A 12 -25.42 26.77 18.51
C GLY A 12 -25.66 25.78 17.38
N ARG A 13 -26.74 24.99 17.48
CA ARG A 13 -27.35 24.32 16.31
C ARG A 13 -27.90 25.39 15.37
N ARG A 14 -27.44 25.41 14.11
CA ARG A 14 -28.24 25.84 12.96
C ARG A 14 -27.95 24.91 11.79
N ALA A 15 -28.91 24.05 11.51
CA ALA A 15 -29.03 23.35 10.23
C ALA A 15 -29.47 24.38 9.17
N VAL A 16 -28.79 24.39 8.02
CA VAL A 16 -29.26 25.06 6.81
C VAL A 16 -29.19 24.07 5.66
N ALA A 17 -30.25 24.11 4.87
CA ALA A 17 -30.70 23.13 3.91
C ALA A 17 -29.82 22.97 2.66
N ALA A 18 -30.08 21.84 2.00
CA ALA A 18 -29.55 21.41 0.73
C ALA A 18 -29.76 22.42 -0.41
N ALA A 19 -28.75 22.54 -1.27
CA ALA A 19 -28.88 23.01 -2.64
C ALA A 19 -28.13 22.04 -3.55
N ALA A 20 -28.90 21.23 -4.28
CA ALA A 20 -28.43 20.40 -5.38
C ALA A 20 -28.13 21.28 -6.59
N LEU A 21 -26.92 21.18 -7.15
CA LEU A 21 -26.57 21.76 -8.45
C LEU A 21 -25.97 20.67 -9.33
N LEU A 22 -26.81 20.13 -10.21
CA LEU A 22 -26.43 19.32 -11.37
C LEU A 22 -26.05 20.27 -12.51
N PRO A 23 -24.87 20.12 -13.15
CA PRO A 23 -24.66 20.61 -14.51
C PRO A 23 -24.98 19.50 -15.51
N ALA A 24 -26.07 19.70 -16.26
CA ALA A 24 -26.37 18.98 -17.48
C ALA A 24 -25.33 19.36 -18.55
N LEU A 25 -24.54 18.38 -19.01
CA LEU A 25 -23.71 18.53 -20.20
C LEU A 25 -24.51 18.03 -21.40
N ALA A 26 -24.82 18.99 -22.27
CA ALA A 26 -25.58 18.83 -23.49
C ALA A 26 -24.89 17.88 -24.48
N LEU A 27 -25.71 17.03 -25.10
CA LEU A 27 -25.38 16.20 -26.24
C LEU A 27 -25.13 17.09 -27.47
N ALA A 28 -23.88 17.17 -27.91
CA ALA A 28 -23.58 17.67 -29.25
C ALA A 28 -23.71 16.50 -30.25
N THR A 29 -24.84 16.46 -30.96
CA THR A 29 -25.02 15.66 -32.17
C THR A 29 -24.30 16.34 -33.34
N GLY A 30 -23.09 15.90 -33.64
CA GLY A 30 -22.37 16.27 -34.86
C GLY A 30 -22.44 15.14 -35.88
N CYS A 31 -23.34 15.28 -36.84
CA CYS A 31 -23.40 14.45 -38.05
C CYS A 31 -22.33 14.93 -39.04
N GLY A 32 -21.48 14.02 -39.51
CA GLY A 32 -20.49 14.28 -40.56
C GLY A 32 -20.15 12.98 -41.25
N GLY A 33 -20.77 12.75 -42.41
CA GLY A 33 -20.52 11.60 -43.29
C GLY A 33 -19.30 11.79 -44.20
N GLY A 34 -18.79 10.67 -44.71
CA GLY A 34 -17.78 10.64 -45.79
C GLY A 34 -16.90 9.41 -45.71
N GLY A 35 -17.12 8.43 -46.61
CA GLY A 35 -16.41 7.16 -46.65
C GLY A 35 -15.00 7.23 -47.25
N GLY A 36 -14.28 6.11 -47.14
CA GLY A 36 -12.97 5.92 -47.78
C GLY A 36 -12.11 4.92 -47.02
N ASP A 37 -12.16 3.66 -47.44
CA ASP A 37 -11.31 2.57 -47.00
C ASP A 37 -9.84 2.82 -47.36
N SER A 38 -8.93 2.68 -46.39
CA SER A 38 -7.52 2.35 -46.59
C SER A 38 -6.83 2.22 -45.24
N GLY A 39 -6.40 0.99 -44.95
CA GLY A 39 -5.82 0.57 -43.68
C GLY A 39 -4.66 1.44 -43.20
N LYS A 40 -4.65 1.65 -41.89
CA LYS A 40 -3.48 1.92 -41.05
C LYS A 40 -3.90 1.61 -39.62
N ASP A 41 -3.35 0.52 -39.11
CA ASP A 41 -3.47 0.07 -37.73
C ASP A 41 -3.25 1.22 -36.76
N LYS A 42 -4.35 1.71 -36.16
CA LYS A 42 -4.25 2.51 -34.94
C LYS A 42 -3.95 1.52 -33.81
N PRO A 43 -2.92 1.75 -32.97
CA PRO A 43 -2.71 0.91 -31.79
C PRO A 43 -3.96 1.05 -30.92
N GLY A 44 -4.75 -0.01 -30.85
CA GLY A 44 -5.81 -0.11 -29.85
C GLY A 44 -5.20 -0.02 -28.45
N PRO A 45 -5.98 0.33 -27.42
CA PRO A 45 -5.50 0.25 -26.04
C PRO A 45 -4.95 -1.16 -25.81
N VAL A 46 -3.64 -1.25 -25.58
CA VAL A 46 -2.95 -2.50 -25.31
C VAL A 46 -3.57 -3.04 -24.03
N LYS A 47 -4.39 -4.08 -24.13
CA LYS A 47 -4.70 -4.93 -22.98
C LYS A 47 -3.35 -5.42 -22.48
N ALA A 48 -2.92 -4.97 -21.32
CA ALA A 48 -1.78 -5.56 -20.63
C ALA A 48 -2.15 -7.02 -20.31
N SER A 49 -1.87 -7.92 -21.24
CA SER A 49 -2.05 -9.36 -21.04
C SER A 49 -1.10 -9.78 -19.93
N GLY A 50 -1.64 -10.08 -18.75
CA GLY A 50 -0.89 -10.54 -17.58
C GLY A 50 -1.05 -9.68 -16.31
N ALA A 51 -1.49 -8.41 -16.44
CA ALA A 51 -1.72 -7.57 -15.26
C ALA A 51 -3.13 -7.79 -14.71
N VAL A 52 -3.25 -8.17 -13.44
CA VAL A 52 -4.54 -8.27 -12.74
C VAL A 52 -5.27 -6.93 -12.80
N SER A 53 -6.49 -6.93 -13.33
CA SER A 53 -7.32 -5.71 -13.42
C SER A 53 -7.61 -5.10 -12.04
N ILE A 54 -7.89 -3.79 -11.98
CA ILE A 54 -8.21 -3.10 -10.71
C ILE A 54 -9.39 -3.74 -9.98
N ALA A 55 -10.42 -4.19 -10.70
CA ALA A 55 -11.59 -4.84 -10.12
C ALA A 55 -11.21 -6.17 -9.46
N LYS A 56 -10.47 -7.02 -10.18
CA LYS A 56 -9.99 -8.30 -9.65
C LYS A 56 -9.01 -8.12 -8.50
N LEU A 57 -8.11 -7.14 -8.59
CA LEU A 57 -7.17 -6.82 -7.51
C LEU A 57 -7.94 -6.36 -6.26
N THR A 58 -8.96 -5.52 -6.42
CA THR A 58 -9.82 -5.08 -5.31
C THR A 58 -10.58 -6.24 -4.68
N SER A 59 -11.13 -7.15 -5.47
CA SER A 59 -11.77 -8.37 -4.96
C SER A 59 -10.77 -9.33 -4.28
N ALA A 60 -9.49 -9.28 -4.64
CA ALA A 60 -8.43 -10.07 -4.03
C ALA A 60 -8.00 -9.56 -2.65
N LEU A 61 -8.31 -8.31 -2.29
CA LEU A 61 -8.00 -7.77 -0.98
C LEU A 61 -8.66 -8.60 0.12
N LEU A 62 -7.94 -8.84 1.23
CA LEU A 62 -8.50 -9.52 2.39
C LEU A 62 -9.80 -8.84 2.88
N THR A 63 -10.70 -9.63 3.42
CA THR A 63 -11.88 -9.17 4.17
C THR A 63 -11.87 -9.79 5.56
N SER A 64 -12.64 -9.21 6.50
CA SER A 64 -12.75 -9.77 7.86
C SER A 64 -13.36 -11.18 7.89
N SER A 65 -13.98 -11.65 6.80
CA SER A 65 -14.50 -13.03 6.70
C SER A 65 -13.45 -14.03 6.20
N ASP A 66 -12.31 -13.57 5.65
CA ASP A 66 -11.29 -14.47 5.11
C ASP A 66 -10.52 -15.21 6.21
N LEU A 67 -10.37 -14.60 7.39
CA LEU A 67 -9.58 -15.11 8.49
C LEU A 67 -10.24 -14.79 9.84
N PRO A 68 -10.31 -15.75 10.77
CA PRO A 68 -10.79 -15.47 12.13
C PRO A 68 -9.81 -14.56 12.86
N HIS A 69 -10.35 -13.73 13.76
CA HIS A 69 -9.59 -12.78 14.57
C HIS A 69 -8.79 -11.77 13.73
N VAL A 70 -9.26 -11.47 12.52
CA VAL A 70 -8.72 -10.40 11.68
C VAL A 70 -9.81 -9.39 11.41
N GLN A 71 -9.53 -8.12 11.67
CA GLN A 71 -10.37 -7.02 11.23
C GLN A 71 -9.73 -6.36 10.02
N VAL A 72 -10.50 -6.16 8.95
CA VAL A 72 -10.02 -5.48 7.76
C VAL A 72 -10.84 -4.22 7.50
N LEU A 73 -10.15 -3.09 7.38
CA LEU A 73 -10.73 -1.81 6.99
C LEU A 73 -10.08 -1.36 5.67
N PRO A 74 -10.78 -1.46 4.53
CA PRO A 74 -10.28 -0.99 3.25
C PRO A 74 -9.86 0.48 3.31
N ALA A 75 -8.80 0.84 2.60
CA ALA A 75 -8.37 2.23 2.52
C ALA A 75 -9.40 3.08 1.78
N GLY A 76 -9.68 4.27 2.32
CA GLY A 76 -10.63 5.21 1.72
C GLY A 76 -10.05 5.98 0.53
N SER A 77 -8.71 6.02 0.42
CA SER A 77 -8.01 6.73 -0.66
C SER A 77 -6.62 6.14 -0.93
N LYS A 78 -6.05 6.47 -2.09
CA LYS A 78 -4.69 6.07 -2.46
C LYS A 78 -3.62 6.76 -1.61
N GLN A 79 -3.88 7.98 -1.16
CA GLN A 79 -2.99 8.79 -0.32
C GLN A 79 -2.86 8.20 1.10
N GLN A 80 -3.83 7.39 1.53
CA GLN A 80 -3.71 6.62 2.79
C GLN A 80 -2.70 5.47 2.66
N LEU A 81 -2.47 4.98 1.45
CA LEU A 81 -1.66 3.78 1.20
C LEU A 81 -0.20 4.10 0.88
N LEU A 82 0.03 5.13 0.07
CA LEU A 82 1.34 5.47 -0.47
C LEU A 82 1.58 6.97 -0.35
N GLY A 83 2.80 7.34 0.05
CA GLY A 83 3.25 8.72 0.13
C GLY A 83 3.78 9.23 -1.21
N GLU A 84 4.08 10.53 -1.26
CA GLU A 84 4.73 11.14 -2.43
C GLU A 84 6.11 10.53 -2.72
N ALA A 85 6.62 10.77 -3.93
CA ALA A 85 7.99 10.42 -4.30
C ALA A 85 9.00 11.05 -3.33
N GLN A 86 9.94 10.24 -2.84
CA GLN A 86 11.02 10.69 -1.96
C GLN A 86 12.33 10.13 -2.49
N LYS A 87 13.42 10.87 -2.27
CA LYS A 87 14.76 10.45 -2.65
C LYS A 87 15.56 10.11 -1.39
N ALA A 88 16.10 8.91 -1.33
CA ALA A 88 17.10 8.57 -0.33
C ALA A 88 18.41 9.31 -0.66
N ASP A 89 19.09 9.81 0.37
CA ASP A 89 20.47 10.30 0.23
C ASP A 89 21.46 9.19 -0.22
N THR A 90 21.10 7.94 0.03
CA THR A 90 21.85 6.74 -0.34
C THR A 90 21.11 5.95 -1.42
N ALA A 91 21.69 5.87 -2.62
CA ALA A 91 21.05 5.24 -3.78
C ALA A 91 20.67 3.76 -3.54
N ALA A 92 21.49 3.01 -2.80
CA ALA A 92 21.22 1.62 -2.45
C ALA A 92 19.94 1.45 -1.60
N CYS A 93 19.46 2.51 -0.94
CA CYS A 93 18.26 2.50 -0.12
C CYS A 93 16.99 2.91 -0.88
N GLN A 94 17.11 3.37 -2.13
CA GLN A 94 15.95 3.85 -2.89
C GLN A 94 14.86 2.78 -3.07
N PRO A 95 15.16 1.49 -3.32
CA PRO A 95 14.10 0.46 -3.41
C PRO A 95 13.26 0.30 -2.13
N VAL A 96 13.85 0.52 -0.94
CA VAL A 96 13.10 0.53 0.33
C VAL A 96 12.09 1.67 0.39
N LEU A 97 12.43 2.86 -0.12
CA LEU A 97 11.51 4.00 -0.21
C LEU A 97 10.44 3.82 -1.28
N ASP A 98 10.83 3.30 -2.45
CA ASP A 98 9.93 3.09 -3.59
C ASP A 98 8.78 2.14 -3.23
N GLN A 99 9.01 1.21 -2.30
CA GLN A 99 7.99 0.29 -1.79
C GLN A 99 6.74 1.01 -1.24
N TRP A 100 6.89 2.23 -0.73
CA TRP A 100 5.82 3.04 -0.12
C TRP A 100 5.56 4.37 -0.83
N SER A 101 6.16 4.55 -2.01
CA SER A 101 5.96 5.72 -2.85
C SER A 101 4.83 5.53 -3.85
N SER A 102 4.10 6.60 -4.18
CA SER A 102 3.15 6.67 -5.29
C SER A 102 3.83 6.66 -6.67
N GLN A 103 5.12 6.96 -6.73
CA GLN A 103 5.91 7.04 -7.97
C GLN A 103 7.22 6.23 -7.86
N PRO A 104 7.14 4.90 -7.67
CA PRO A 104 8.32 4.05 -7.61
C PRO A 104 9.03 3.96 -8.96
N LYS A 105 10.30 3.51 -8.96
CA LYS A 105 11.04 3.17 -10.19
C LYS A 105 10.27 2.20 -11.10
N HIS A 106 9.62 1.19 -10.51
CA HIS A 106 8.80 0.20 -11.21
C HIS A 106 7.31 0.49 -10.98
N PRO A 107 6.60 1.13 -11.94
CA PRO A 107 5.25 1.62 -11.71
C PRO A 107 4.24 0.48 -11.51
N ARG A 108 3.49 0.56 -10.41
CA ARG A 108 2.30 -0.27 -10.18
C ARG A 108 1.25 0.09 -11.22
N GLN A 109 0.77 -0.89 -12.00
CA GLN A 109 -0.33 -0.67 -12.96
C GLN A 109 -1.62 -0.32 -12.22
N THR A 110 -1.86 -0.99 -11.11
CA THR A 110 -2.94 -0.70 -10.17
C THR A 110 -2.56 -1.16 -8.77
N TYR A 111 -3.12 -0.50 -7.76
CA TYR A 111 -2.94 -0.88 -6.37
C TYR A 111 -4.16 -0.50 -5.55
N THR A 112 -4.35 -1.22 -4.45
CA THR A 112 -5.36 -0.99 -3.42
C THR A 112 -4.85 -1.56 -2.10
N GLY A 113 -5.58 -1.40 -1.02
CA GLY A 113 -5.08 -1.78 0.30
C GLY A 113 -6.09 -1.61 1.42
N ALA A 114 -5.66 -2.00 2.60
CA ALA A 114 -6.46 -1.96 3.82
C ALA A 114 -5.57 -1.83 5.06
N MET A 115 -6.17 -1.38 6.15
CA MET A 115 -5.66 -1.67 7.48
C MET A 115 -6.13 -3.08 7.89
N VAL A 116 -5.19 -3.92 8.30
CA VAL A 116 -5.43 -5.29 8.76
C VAL A 116 -4.99 -5.39 10.21
N THR A 117 -5.93 -5.60 11.12
CA THR A 117 -5.66 -5.72 12.56
C THR A 117 -5.82 -7.16 13.00
N ASP A 118 -4.74 -7.73 13.52
CA ASP A 118 -4.76 -9.04 14.16
C ASP A 118 -5.22 -8.90 15.62
N THR A 119 -6.27 -9.64 15.97
CA THR A 119 -6.89 -9.62 17.30
C THR A 119 -6.72 -10.94 18.04
N THR A 120 -5.75 -11.77 17.62
CA THR A 120 -5.44 -13.04 18.30
C THR A 120 -4.67 -12.89 19.60
N ASP A 121 -3.95 -11.79 19.82
CA ASP A 121 -3.25 -11.57 21.09
C ASP A 121 -4.27 -11.47 22.24
N LYS A 122 -3.95 -12.14 23.35
CA LYS A 122 -4.77 -12.12 24.57
C LYS A 122 -4.72 -10.73 25.23
N ASP A 123 -3.59 -10.04 25.11
CA ASP A 123 -3.47 -8.64 25.50
C ASP A 123 -4.11 -7.75 24.43
N LYS A 124 -5.26 -7.16 24.77
CA LYS A 124 -6.00 -6.25 23.88
C LYS A 124 -5.22 -4.98 23.53
N GLY A 125 -4.17 -4.65 24.27
CA GLY A 125 -3.25 -3.54 24.00
C GLY A 125 -2.10 -3.91 23.03
N ALA A 126 -1.86 -5.20 22.78
CA ALA A 126 -0.73 -5.69 21.99
C ALA A 126 -1.11 -6.09 20.54
N LYS A 127 -2.15 -5.47 19.97
CA LYS A 127 -2.62 -5.79 18.62
C LYS A 127 -1.57 -5.46 17.57
N GLU A 128 -1.38 -6.38 16.62
CA GLU A 128 -0.62 -6.15 15.40
C GLU A 128 -1.53 -5.44 14.39
N ILE A 129 -1.06 -4.32 13.86
CA ILE A 129 -1.79 -3.47 12.92
C ILE A 129 -0.92 -3.33 11.68
N SER A 130 -1.43 -3.79 10.55
CA SER A 130 -0.72 -3.73 9.27
C SER A 130 -1.40 -2.81 8.28
N LEU A 131 -0.68 -1.79 7.78
CA LEU A 131 -1.04 -1.18 6.52
C LEU A 131 -0.68 -2.18 5.41
N THR A 132 -1.69 -2.64 4.66
CA THR A 132 -1.53 -3.61 3.58
C THR A 132 -1.74 -2.93 2.24
N VAL A 133 -0.79 -3.11 1.32
CA VAL A 133 -0.90 -2.67 -0.07
C VAL A 133 -0.73 -3.87 -0.98
N ILE A 134 -1.74 -4.14 -1.80
CA ILE A 134 -1.62 -5.08 -2.91
C ILE A 134 -1.50 -4.32 -4.22
N ALA A 135 -0.65 -4.81 -5.10
CA ALA A 135 -0.34 -4.15 -6.36
C ALA A 135 -0.19 -5.16 -7.49
N SER A 136 -0.57 -4.74 -8.69
CA SER A 136 -0.37 -5.46 -9.95
C SER A 136 0.64 -4.69 -10.80
N TYR A 137 1.52 -5.42 -11.48
CA TYR A 137 2.60 -4.86 -12.28
C TYR A 137 2.50 -5.38 -13.73
N LYS A 138 3.34 -4.82 -14.60
CA LYS A 138 3.58 -5.44 -15.91
C LYS A 138 4.30 -6.78 -15.70
N PRO A 139 4.20 -7.70 -16.67
CA PRO A 139 4.95 -8.95 -16.64
C PRO A 139 6.44 -8.75 -16.33
N GLY A 140 6.93 -9.39 -15.26
CA GLY A 140 8.33 -9.33 -14.82
C GLY A 140 8.66 -8.21 -13.84
N ASP A 141 7.94 -7.08 -13.85
CA ASP A 141 8.23 -5.92 -12.99
C ASP A 141 8.11 -6.26 -11.50
N ALA A 142 7.14 -7.10 -11.11
CA ALA A 142 7.02 -7.54 -9.72
C ALA A 142 8.24 -8.36 -9.25
N THR A 143 8.85 -9.14 -10.15
CA THR A 143 10.10 -9.88 -9.87
C THR A 143 11.28 -8.91 -9.74
N ALA A 144 11.36 -7.90 -10.62
CA ALA A 144 12.38 -6.88 -10.56
C ALA A 144 12.30 -6.09 -9.24
N VAL A 145 11.10 -5.66 -8.83
CA VAL A 145 10.86 -4.97 -7.55
C VAL A 145 11.43 -5.76 -6.38
N LEU A 146 11.10 -7.06 -6.28
CA LEU A 146 11.51 -7.86 -5.13
C LEU A 146 12.96 -8.30 -5.16
N THR A 147 13.54 -8.44 -6.36
CA THR A 147 14.98 -8.66 -6.51
C THR A 147 15.77 -7.43 -6.07
N GLU A 148 15.37 -6.24 -6.53
CA GLU A 148 16.00 -4.97 -6.15
C GLU A 148 15.79 -4.64 -4.68
N LEU A 149 14.61 -4.91 -4.12
CA LEU A 149 14.32 -4.72 -2.70
C LEU A 149 15.16 -5.65 -1.83
N ALA A 150 15.31 -6.93 -2.21
CA ALA A 150 16.17 -7.87 -1.48
C ALA A 150 17.63 -7.41 -1.48
N ALA A 151 18.15 -6.98 -2.63
CA ALA A 151 19.50 -6.43 -2.74
C ALA A 151 19.66 -5.14 -1.93
N SER A 152 18.66 -4.27 -1.96
CA SER A 152 18.61 -3.03 -1.18
C SER A 152 18.65 -3.32 0.32
N VAL A 153 17.81 -4.23 0.84
CA VAL A 153 17.81 -4.60 2.27
C VAL A 153 19.14 -5.21 2.73
N ALA A 154 19.86 -5.89 1.84
CA ALA A 154 21.19 -6.41 2.14
C ALA A 154 22.29 -5.33 2.21
N ALA A 155 22.17 -4.26 1.41
CA ALA A 155 23.20 -3.22 1.26
C ALA A 155 22.88 -1.89 1.95
N CYS A 156 21.60 -1.62 2.22
CA CYS A 156 21.10 -0.42 2.87
C CYS A 156 20.96 -0.65 4.37
N HIS A 157 21.78 0.03 5.17
CA HIS A 157 21.68 -0.01 6.64
C HIS A 157 21.03 1.24 7.23
N GLY A 158 20.90 2.30 6.43
CA GLY A 158 20.18 3.51 6.79
C GLY A 158 20.26 4.56 5.70
N PHE A 159 19.36 5.55 5.76
CA PHE A 159 19.30 6.65 4.82
C PHE A 159 18.61 7.87 5.44
N GLY A 160 18.92 9.05 4.92
CA GLY A 160 18.21 10.29 5.18
C GLY A 160 17.17 10.60 4.11
N VAL A 161 16.08 11.24 4.53
CA VAL A 161 15.07 11.84 3.65
C VAL A 161 14.81 13.27 4.09
N VAL A 162 14.81 14.20 3.13
CA VAL A 162 14.50 15.61 3.40
C VAL A 162 13.03 15.89 3.11
N ARG A 163 12.30 16.40 4.10
CA ARG A 163 10.89 16.82 3.97
C ARG A 163 10.70 18.21 4.57
N GLY A 164 10.23 19.16 3.76
CA GLY A 164 10.00 20.53 4.22
C GLY A 164 11.25 21.19 4.84
N GLY A 165 12.45 20.84 4.35
CA GLY A 165 13.73 21.33 4.89
C GLY A 165 14.26 20.57 6.12
N VAL A 166 13.54 19.57 6.63
CA VAL A 166 13.96 18.74 7.75
C VAL A 166 14.45 17.37 7.25
N THR A 167 15.64 16.96 7.66
CA THR A 167 16.15 15.62 7.40
C THR A 167 15.70 14.66 8.50
N THR A 168 15.06 13.56 8.11
CA THR A 168 14.80 12.42 9.00
C THR A 168 15.69 11.26 8.58
N HIS A 169 16.37 10.64 9.55
CA HIS A 169 17.20 9.47 9.32
C HIS A 169 16.44 8.20 9.69
N PHE A 170 16.59 7.17 8.86
CA PHE A 170 16.00 5.86 9.07
C PHE A 170 17.10 4.81 9.08
N GLU A 171 16.94 3.79 9.92
CA GLU A 171 17.73 2.57 9.87
C GLU A 171 16.93 1.48 9.17
N VAL A 172 17.63 0.63 8.40
CA VAL A 172 17.06 -0.55 7.73
C VAL A 172 17.82 -1.78 8.17
N ARG A 173 17.10 -2.82 8.58
CA ARG A 173 17.70 -4.08 9.02
C ARG A 173 16.94 -5.27 8.44
N PRO A 174 17.61 -6.27 7.86
CA PRO A 174 16.96 -7.52 7.50
C PRO A 174 16.26 -8.13 8.71
N ALA A 175 15.11 -8.75 8.50
CA ALA A 175 14.36 -9.41 9.56
C ALA A 175 14.01 -10.84 9.17
N THR A 176 14.02 -11.74 10.15
CA THR A 176 13.68 -13.15 9.94
C THR A 176 12.24 -13.25 9.47
N THR A 177 12.03 -14.07 8.45
CA THR A 177 10.72 -14.28 7.85
C THR A 177 10.31 -15.74 7.95
N ALA A 178 9.01 -16.00 8.07
CA ALA A 178 8.51 -17.35 7.91
C ALA A 178 8.66 -17.74 6.43
N SER A 179 9.31 -18.86 6.13
CA SER A 179 9.54 -19.28 4.76
C SER A 179 8.22 -19.62 4.02
N GLY A 180 8.25 -19.48 2.69
CA GLY A 180 7.18 -19.93 1.80
C GLY A 180 5.99 -18.97 1.67
N LEU A 181 6.22 -17.66 1.79
CA LEU A 181 5.24 -16.64 1.43
C LEU A 181 5.35 -16.32 -0.07
N GLY A 182 4.40 -16.83 -0.85
CA GLY A 182 4.35 -16.55 -2.28
C GLY A 182 5.50 -17.18 -3.07
N ASP A 183 5.83 -16.57 -4.20
CA ASP A 183 6.89 -17.02 -5.10
C ASP A 183 8.25 -16.43 -4.69
N GLN A 184 8.24 -15.25 -4.06
CA GLN A 184 9.38 -14.53 -3.51
C GLN A 184 8.90 -13.69 -2.32
N GLN A 185 9.78 -13.42 -1.36
CA GLN A 185 9.47 -12.57 -0.21
C GLN A 185 10.70 -11.80 0.28
N VAL A 186 10.47 -10.61 0.84
CA VAL A 186 11.47 -9.82 1.56
C VAL A 186 10.86 -9.33 2.87
N THR A 187 11.60 -9.46 3.98
CA THR A 187 11.19 -8.98 5.29
C THR A 187 12.33 -8.21 5.93
N TYR A 188 12.02 -7.02 6.44
CA TYR A 188 12.98 -6.12 7.05
C TYR A 188 12.28 -5.24 8.07
N THR A 189 13.05 -4.62 8.97
CA THR A 189 12.54 -3.52 9.79
C THR A 189 13.10 -2.20 9.31
N ILE A 190 12.28 -1.17 9.38
CA ILE A 190 12.68 0.22 9.14
C ILE A 190 12.22 1.07 10.32
N GLY A 191 13.02 2.05 10.74
CA GLY A 191 12.58 2.96 11.79
C GLY A 191 13.49 4.16 11.97
N ASP A 192 12.93 5.20 12.59
CA ASP A 192 13.69 6.37 13.05
C ASP A 192 14.34 6.03 14.39
N PRO A 193 15.68 5.91 14.47
CA PRO A 193 16.36 5.52 15.71
C PRO A 193 16.11 6.52 16.85
N ALA A 194 15.81 7.79 16.55
CA ALA A 194 15.48 8.78 17.58
C ALA A 194 14.14 8.50 18.29
N LYS A 195 13.28 7.66 17.70
CA LYS A 195 11.99 7.24 18.28
C LYS A 195 12.05 5.88 18.97
N GLY A 196 13.21 5.21 18.96
CA GLY A 196 13.38 3.88 19.53
C GLY A 196 12.37 2.86 18.96
N ALA A 197 11.95 1.89 19.80
CA ALA A 197 11.05 0.81 19.38
C ALA A 197 9.69 1.32 18.85
N ALA A 198 9.19 2.46 19.35
CA ALA A 198 7.94 3.06 18.90
C ALA A 198 8.01 3.61 17.47
N GLY A 199 9.22 3.86 16.95
CA GLY A 199 9.45 4.27 15.57
C GLY A 199 9.78 3.14 14.61
N GLN A 200 9.83 1.90 15.07
CA GLN A 200 10.20 0.74 14.25
C GLN A 200 8.97 0.06 13.66
N VAL A 201 9.04 -0.24 12.38
CA VAL A 201 7.99 -0.92 11.61
C VAL A 201 8.57 -2.20 11.03
N LEU A 202 7.83 -3.30 11.12
CA LEU A 202 8.14 -4.53 10.39
C LEU A 202 7.53 -4.42 8.98
N VAL A 203 8.36 -4.54 7.96
CA VAL A 203 7.91 -4.63 6.57
C VAL A 203 8.03 -6.07 6.09
N THR A 204 6.96 -6.59 5.49
CA THR A 204 6.99 -7.85 4.74
C THR A 204 6.38 -7.62 3.37
N VAL A 205 7.05 -8.07 2.31
CA VAL A 205 6.53 -8.01 0.95
C VAL A 205 6.61 -9.41 0.34
N ALA A 206 5.51 -9.92 -0.20
CA ALA A 206 5.42 -11.20 -0.87
C ALA A 206 4.94 -11.03 -2.32
N ARG A 207 5.51 -11.81 -3.24
CA ARG A 207 5.11 -11.86 -4.66
C ARG A 207 4.22 -13.05 -4.96
N ALA A 208 3.25 -12.85 -5.85
CA ALA A 208 2.48 -13.91 -6.49
C ALA A 208 2.31 -13.57 -7.97
N GLY A 209 3.04 -14.25 -8.87
CA GLY A 209 3.12 -13.88 -10.28
C GLY A 209 3.61 -12.44 -10.46
N ASP A 210 2.84 -11.64 -11.18
CA ASP A 210 3.09 -10.21 -11.42
C ASP A 210 2.38 -9.29 -10.41
N ALA A 211 1.99 -9.81 -9.25
CA ALA A 211 1.40 -9.05 -8.17
C ALA A 211 2.22 -9.15 -6.88
N THR A 212 2.11 -8.13 -6.01
CA THR A 212 2.71 -8.12 -4.67
C THR A 212 1.69 -7.83 -3.60
N ALA A 213 1.92 -8.35 -2.39
CA ALA A 213 1.30 -7.90 -1.15
C ALA A 213 2.38 -7.38 -0.20
N ALA A 214 2.30 -6.12 0.18
CA ALA A 214 3.21 -5.46 1.11
C ALA A 214 2.48 -5.12 2.41
N TYR A 215 3.17 -5.28 3.53
CA TYR A 215 2.66 -5.06 4.87
C TYR A 215 3.63 -4.17 5.63
N GLU A 216 3.16 -3.07 6.18
CA GLU A 216 3.82 -2.27 7.21
C GLU A 216 3.13 -2.57 8.53
N THR A 217 3.75 -3.39 9.37
CA THR A 217 3.18 -3.87 10.63
C THR A 217 3.81 -3.18 11.83
N VAL A 218 2.94 -2.66 12.70
CA VAL A 218 3.29 -2.11 14.01
C VAL A 218 2.48 -2.79 15.10
N ARG A 219 2.93 -2.67 16.35
CA ARG A 219 2.13 -3.06 17.52
C ARG A 219 1.60 -1.85 18.26
N ALA A 220 0.36 -1.96 18.73
CA ALA A 220 -0.28 -0.93 19.52
C ALA A 220 0.43 -0.65 20.87
N ASP A 221 1.20 -1.60 21.41
CA ASP A 221 2.01 -1.43 22.62
C ASP A 221 3.47 -0.98 22.35
N HIS A 222 3.78 -0.57 21.11
CA HIS A 222 5.11 -0.09 20.69
C HIS A 222 6.27 -1.07 20.89
N LYS A 223 5.96 -2.37 21.01
CA LYS A 223 6.96 -3.44 20.98
C LYS A 223 7.27 -3.88 19.53
N PRO A 224 8.36 -4.64 19.31
CA PRO A 224 8.65 -5.20 18.00
C PRO A 224 7.47 -6.02 17.44
N ALA A 225 7.05 -5.64 16.24
CA ALA A 225 5.91 -6.23 15.55
C ALA A 225 6.22 -7.59 14.93
N THR A 226 5.16 -8.37 14.76
CA THR A 226 5.17 -9.67 14.07
C THR A 226 4.00 -9.75 13.11
N LEU A 227 4.19 -10.41 11.97
CA LEU A 227 3.10 -10.66 11.02
C LEU A 227 2.65 -12.12 11.13
N ARG A 228 1.42 -12.35 11.63
CA ARG A 228 0.87 -13.71 11.73
C ARG A 228 0.79 -14.35 10.34
N ARG A 229 1.54 -15.43 10.13
CA ARG A 229 1.76 -16.10 8.83
C ARG A 229 0.50 -16.36 8.01
N THR A 230 -0.64 -16.64 8.65
CA THR A 230 -1.91 -16.90 7.94
C THR A 230 -2.40 -15.71 7.13
N ILE A 231 -2.07 -14.47 7.53
CA ILE A 231 -2.43 -13.24 6.83
C ILE A 231 -1.78 -13.16 5.43
N PRO A 232 -0.43 -13.14 5.30
CA PRO A 232 0.21 -13.06 4.00
C PRO A 232 -0.06 -14.30 3.13
N VAL A 233 -0.18 -15.50 3.72
CA VAL A 233 -0.54 -16.72 2.97
C VAL A 233 -1.91 -16.55 2.30
N LYS A 234 -2.93 -16.16 3.05
CA LYS A 234 -4.28 -16.00 2.49
C LYS A 234 -4.34 -14.89 1.44
N GLN A 235 -3.63 -13.78 1.65
CA GLN A 235 -3.58 -12.70 0.65
C GLN A 235 -2.91 -13.15 -0.65
N VAL A 236 -1.80 -13.88 -0.56
CA VAL A 236 -1.10 -14.47 -1.73
C VAL A 236 -2.03 -15.42 -2.49
N ASP A 237 -2.78 -16.27 -1.79
CA ASP A 237 -3.73 -17.19 -2.43
C ASP A 237 -4.83 -16.43 -3.20
N LYS A 238 -5.35 -15.34 -2.63
CA LYS A 238 -6.32 -14.47 -3.31
C LYS A 238 -5.72 -13.79 -4.54
N LEU A 239 -4.46 -13.34 -4.48
CA LEU A 239 -3.76 -12.77 -5.64
C LEU A 239 -3.59 -13.81 -6.76
N ARG A 240 -3.19 -15.04 -6.42
CA ARG A 240 -3.09 -16.15 -7.40
C ARG A 240 -4.44 -16.47 -8.03
N ALA A 241 -5.51 -16.46 -7.24
CA ALA A 241 -6.86 -16.69 -7.76
C ALA A 241 -7.31 -15.59 -8.73
N ALA A 242 -7.01 -14.32 -8.40
CA ALA A 242 -7.33 -13.17 -9.25
C ALA A 242 -6.61 -13.23 -10.60
N ALA A 243 -5.36 -13.69 -10.63
CA ALA A 243 -4.56 -13.81 -11.86
C ALA A 243 -5.02 -14.94 -12.81
N LYS A 244 -5.68 -16.00 -12.30
CA LYS A 244 -6.14 -17.13 -13.13
C LYS A 244 -7.39 -16.83 -13.98
N GLY A 245 -8.08 -15.73 -13.70
CA GLY A 245 -9.32 -15.40 -14.40
C GLY A 245 -9.14 -14.49 -15.62
N ASP A 246 -7.91 -14.07 -15.92
CA ASP A 246 -7.53 -13.24 -17.08
C ASP A 246 -7.03 -14.11 -18.24
#